data_AF-A0A2S4YMY2-F1
#
_entry.id   AF-A0A2S4YMY2-F1
#
_cell.length_a   1.000
_cell.length_b   1.000
_cell.length_c   1.000
_cell.angle_alpha   90.00
_cell.angle_beta   90.00
_cell.angle_gamma   90.00
#
_symmetry.space_group_name_H-M   'P 1'
#
loop_
_entity.id
_entity.type
_entity.pdbx_description
1 polymer ?
#
loop_
_entity_poly.entity_id
_entity_poly.type
_entity_poly.pdbx_seq_one_letter_code
_entity_poly.pdbx_strand_id
1 'polypeptide(L)' 'MEQEQLGERERAVLALERRGFPGPGAKERAIREELGLAPVRYYQLLNALLDDTRALAHDPVTVNRLRRIREARRAER' A
#
# COMPACT_ATOMS: atom_id res chain seq x y z
N MET A 1 6.98 6.81 23.58
CA MET A 1 6.43 7.28 22.29
C MET A 1 6.19 6.04 21.45
N GLU A 2 5.00 5.44 21.51
CA GLU A 2 4.70 4.16 20.82
C GLU A 2 3.85 4.38 19.55
N GLN A 3 3.53 5.65 19.26
CA GLN A 3 2.63 6.06 18.17
C GLN A 3 3.35 6.31 16.83
N GLU A 4 4.67 6.17 16.79
CA GLU A 4 5.51 6.54 15.62
C GLU A 4 5.71 5.40 14.61
N GLN A 5 5.29 4.17 14.94
CA GLN A 5 5.53 3.01 14.09
C GLN A 5 4.23 2.48 13.48
N LEU A 6 4.31 2.08 12.22
CA LEU A 6 3.21 1.40 11.52
C LEU A 6 2.79 0.12 12.27
N GLY A 7 1.52 -0.20 12.25
CA GLY A 7 1.01 -1.50 12.69
C GLY A 7 1.44 -2.63 11.75
N GLU A 8 1.32 -3.88 12.21
CA GLU A 8 1.67 -5.07 11.41
C GLU A 8 0.92 -5.13 10.08
N ARG A 9 -0.37 -4.81 10.10
CA ARG A 9 -1.21 -4.81 8.90
C ARG A 9 -0.72 -3.79 7.87
N GLU A 10 -0.32 -2.60 8.31
CA GLU A 10 0.15 -1.52 7.46
C GLU A 10 1.51 -1.87 6.84
N ARG A 11 2.43 -2.41 7.64
CA ARG A 11 3.70 -2.93 7.16
C ARG A 11 3.51 -4.04 6.12
N ALA A 12 2.57 -4.96 6.37
CA ALA A 12 2.27 -6.05 5.46
C ALA A 12 1.70 -5.55 4.11
N VAL A 13 0.87 -4.50 4.13
CA VAL A 13 0.39 -3.84 2.90
C VAL A 13 1.55 -3.25 2.10
N LEU A 14 2.46 -2.50 2.74
CA LEU A 14 3.63 -1.93 2.04
C LEU A 14 4.57 -3.03 1.51
N ALA A 15 4.76 -4.10 2.28
CA ALA A 15 5.56 -5.25 1.85
C ALA A 15 4.93 -5.94 0.62
N LEU A 16 3.60 -6.05 0.55
CA LEU A 16 2.91 -6.60 -0.61
C LEU A 16 3.12 -5.72 -1.86
N GLU A 17 3.09 -4.40 -1.72
CA GLU A 17 3.32 -3.46 -2.84
C GLU A 17 4.75 -3.48 -3.39
N ARG A 18 5.72 -4.01 -2.64
CA ARG A 18 7.07 -4.23 -3.16
C ARG A 18 7.15 -5.40 -4.14
N ARG A 19 6.18 -6.31 -4.14
CA ARG A 19 6.18 -7.49 -5.00
C ARG A 19 5.67 -7.17 -6.40
N GLY A 20 6.31 -7.81 -7.39
CA GLY A 20 5.80 -7.83 -8.77
C GLY A 20 4.68 -8.86 -8.89
N PHE A 21 3.52 -8.44 -9.39
CA PHE A 21 2.42 -9.34 -9.73
C PHE A 21 2.19 -9.32 -11.24
N PRO A 22 1.95 -10.48 -11.88
CA PRO A 22 1.74 -10.56 -13.32
C PRO A 22 0.42 -9.90 -13.78
N GLY A 23 -0.49 -9.60 -12.85
CA GLY A 23 -1.72 -8.86 -13.14
C GLY A 23 -2.59 -8.64 -11.91
N PRO A 24 -3.70 -7.88 -12.05
CA PRO A 24 -4.57 -7.51 -10.93
C PRO A 24 -5.14 -8.71 -10.19
N GLY A 25 -5.55 -9.78 -10.91
CA GLY A 25 -6.12 -10.97 -10.28
C GLY A 25 -5.13 -11.74 -9.40
N ALA A 26 -3.85 -11.80 -9.78
CA ALA A 26 -2.81 -12.43 -8.95
C ALA A 26 -2.55 -11.64 -7.67
N LYS A 27 -2.53 -10.30 -7.79
CA LYS A 27 -2.40 -9.40 -6.65
C LYS A 27 -3.58 -9.52 -5.69
N GLU A 28 -4.81 -9.52 -6.21
CA GLU A 28 -6.01 -9.65 -5.37
C GLU A 28 -6.12 -10.98 -4.63
N ARG A 29 -5.66 -12.09 -5.24
CA ARG A 29 -5.57 -13.37 -4.54
C ARG A 29 -4.59 -13.28 -3.37
N ALA A 30 -3.38 -12.76 -3.61
CA ALA A 30 -2.39 -12.57 -2.55
C ALA A 30 -2.90 -11.65 -1.42
N ILE A 31 -3.63 -10.57 -1.76
CA ILE A 31 -4.28 -9.71 -0.76
C ILE A 31 -5.24 -10.52 0.13
N ARG A 32 -6.09 -11.36 -0.48
CA ARG A 32 -7.07 -12.16 0.27
C ARG A 32 -6.40 -13.25 1.10
N GLU A 33 -5.45 -13.97 0.53
CA GLU A 33 -4.82 -15.13 1.17
C GLU A 33 -3.83 -14.73 2.26
N GLU A 34 -3.00 -13.70 2.03
CA GLU A 34 -1.92 -13.32 2.96
C GLU A 34 -2.38 -12.29 3.99
N LEU A 35 -3.28 -11.37 3.59
CA LEU A 35 -3.73 -10.31 4.48
C LEU A 35 -5.15 -10.55 5.03
N GLY A 36 -5.89 -11.53 4.52
CA GLY A 36 -7.28 -11.74 4.92
C GLY A 36 -8.17 -10.53 4.63
N LEU A 37 -7.78 -9.66 3.69
CA LEU A 37 -8.50 -8.43 3.37
C LEU A 37 -9.30 -8.59 2.07
N ALA A 38 -10.47 -7.98 2.03
CA ALA A 38 -11.15 -7.71 0.76
C ALA A 38 -10.32 -6.69 -0.06
N PRO A 39 -10.25 -6.81 -1.40
CA PRO A 39 -9.49 -5.88 -2.25
C PRO A 39 -9.85 -4.41 -2.04
N VAL A 40 -11.14 -4.11 -1.86
CA VAL A 40 -11.62 -2.74 -1.60
C VAL A 40 -11.00 -2.18 -0.32
N ARG A 41 -11.01 -2.97 0.77
CA ARG A 41 -10.43 -2.56 2.06
C ARG A 41 -8.92 -2.38 1.97
N TYR A 42 -8.25 -3.23 1.20
CA TYR A 42 -6.83 -3.11 0.91
C TYR A 42 -6.49 -1.77 0.24
N TYR A 43 -7.18 -1.40 -0.83
CA TYR A 43 -6.89 -0.15 -1.53
C TYR A 43 -7.27 1.09 -0.72
N GLN A 44 -8.28 1.01 0.15
CA GLN A 44 -8.57 2.08 1.11
C GLN A 44 -7.42 2.28 2.09
N LEU A 45 -6.93 1.20 2.71
CA LEU A 45 -5.80 1.25 3.64
C LEU A 45 -4.53 1.73 2.94
N LEU A 46 -4.25 1.22 1.74
CA LEU A 46 -3.11 1.66 0.96
C LEU A 46 -3.16 3.16 0.69
N ASN A 47 -4.32 3.68 0.27
CA ASN A 47 -4.48 5.12 0.02
C ASN A 47 -4.24 5.96 1.28
N ALA A 48 -4.71 5.51 2.45
CA ALA A 48 -4.44 6.19 3.71
C ALA A 48 -2.94 6.19 4.05
N LEU A 49 -2.25 5.06 3.85
CA LEU A 49 -0.80 4.95 4.06
C LEU A 49 -0.01 5.85 3.12
N LEU A 50 -0.50 6.09 1.91
CA LEU A 50 0.15 7.04 1.01
C LEU A 50 0.11 8.47 1.54
N ASP A 51 -0.73 8.83 2.49
CA ASP A 51 -0.77 10.17 3.08
C ASP A 51 -0.16 10.21 4.49
N ASP A 52 0.28 9.06 5.02
CA ASP A 52 0.85 8.90 6.36
C ASP A 52 2.38 9.11 6.38
N THR A 53 2.85 9.99 7.26
CA THR A 53 4.29 10.26 7.46
C THR A 53 5.04 9.05 8.03
N ARG A 54 4.38 8.19 8.82
CA ARG A 54 4.96 6.96 9.37
C ARG A 54 5.21 5.94 8.28
N ALA A 55 4.34 5.88 7.28
CA ALA A 55 4.56 5.04 6.10
C ALA A 55 5.75 5.53 5.27
N LEU A 56 5.87 6.84 5.10
CA LEU A 56 7.01 7.47 4.43
C LEU A 56 8.33 7.21 5.17
N ALA A 57 8.32 7.27 6.50
CA ALA A 57 9.49 6.96 7.32
C ALA A 57 9.88 5.47 7.25
N HIS A 58 8.90 4.58 7.14
CA HIS A 58 9.14 3.13 7.10
C HIS A 58 9.61 2.61 5.73
N ASP A 59 8.98 3.05 4.64
CA ASP A 59 9.33 2.64 3.27
C ASP A 59 9.21 3.82 2.29
N PRO A 60 10.18 4.76 2.31
CA PRO A 60 10.09 5.97 1.52
C PRO A 60 10.09 5.69 0.01
N VAL A 61 10.76 4.64 -0.45
CA VAL A 61 10.86 4.32 -1.87
C VAL A 61 9.52 3.83 -2.41
N THR A 62 8.90 2.86 -1.74
CA THR A 62 7.61 2.32 -2.15
C THR A 62 6.51 3.38 -2.07
N VAL A 63 6.47 4.14 -0.97
CA VAL A 63 5.45 5.18 -0.76
C VAL A 63 5.56 6.28 -1.80
N ASN A 64 6.75 6.82 -2.06
CA ASN A 64 6.91 7.87 -3.08
C ASN A 64 6.60 7.37 -4.49
N ARG A 65 6.98 6.14 -4.84
CA ARG A 65 6.62 5.53 -6.13
C ARG A 65 5.11 5.48 -6.31
N LEU A 66 4.38 5.01 -5.29
CA LEU A 66 2.93 4.90 -5.33
C LEU A 66 2.23 6.26 -5.33
N ARG A 67 2.75 7.25 -4.59
CA ARG A 67 2.28 8.65 -4.64
C ARG A 67 2.34 9.20 -6.06
N ARG A 68 3.49 9.04 -6.74
CA ARG A 68 3.66 9.49 -8.13
C ARG A 68 2.68 8.80 -9.09
N ILE A 69 2.48 7.50 -8.95
CA ILE A 69 1.49 6.77 -9.77
C ILE A 69 0.07 7.30 -9.53
N ARG A 70 -0.29 7.60 -8.28
CA ARG A 70 -1.59 8.17 -7.92
C ARG A 70 -1.77 9.57 -8.51
N GLU A 71 -0.74 10.39 -8.47
CA GLU A 71 -0.74 11.74 -9.06
C GLU A 71 -0.86 11.70 -10.58
N ALA A 72 -0.11 10.84 -11.27
CA ALA A 72 -0.20 10.67 -12.72
C ALA A 72 -1.62 10.30 -13.15
N ARG A 73 -2.25 9.33 -12.46
CA ARG A 73 -3.65 8.93 -12.70
C ARG A 73 -4.67 10.04 -12.41
N ARG A 74 -4.34 11.00 -11.55
CA ARG A 74 -5.21 12.16 -11.28
C ARG A 74 -5.08 13.23 -12.36
N ALA A 75 -3.88 13.40 -12.91
CA ALA A 75 -3.63 14.35 -14.00
C ALA A 75 -4.22 13.89 -15.36
N GLU A 76 -4.41 12.59 -15.55
CA GLU A 76 -5.06 12.01 -16.74
C GLU A 76 -6.60 12.13 -16.74
N ARG A 77 -7.20 12.63 -15.66
CA ARG A 77 -8.65 12.86 -15.55
C ARG A 77 -9.01 14.31 -15.79
#